data_AF-A0A9P6ZRG7-F1
#
_entry.id   AF-A0A9P6ZRG7-F1
#
_cell.length_a   1.000
_cell.length_b   1.000
_cell.length_c   1.000
_cell.angle_alpha   90.00
_cell.angle_beta   90.00
_cell.angle_gamma   90.00
#
_symmetry.space_group_name_H-M   'P 1'
#
loop_
_entity.id
_entity.type
_entity.pdbx_description
1 polymer ?
#
loop_
_entity_poly.entity_id
_entity_poly.type
_entity_poly.pdbx_seq_one_letter_code
_entity_poly.pdbx_strand_id
1 'polypeptide(L)'
;GEVRRFFKDVFSISQDSDFMLHEPASHDDVYAYEYEDGPGPNCNRLAFDLKGGPKSPWNDKVVGLLLEELHRRVDQESWPFQRSEAYFKEVLQDRYKRLRTVWMAAQPKFTAMGGLETPAEVEQRLTTKKDESLKVTRQTTCRKNKYSRRATVLDHLIKYKTDENEEDLPAWQWLQKLVRTLGEAGMS
;
A
#
# COMPACT_ATOMS: atom_id res chain seq x y z
N GLY A 1 -0.53 -6.03 10.24
CA GLY A 1 -0.36 -7.23 9.42
C GLY A 1 1.09 -7.63 9.48
N GLU A 2 1.33 -8.84 9.92
CA GLU A 2 2.60 -9.42 10.32
C GLU A 2 3.51 -9.61 9.11
N VAL A 3 2.96 -10.04 7.97
CA VAL A 3 3.67 -10.08 6.68
C VAL A 3 4.19 -8.70 6.25
N ARG A 4 3.44 -7.62 6.54
CA ARG A 4 3.92 -6.25 6.25
C ARG A 4 5.10 -5.87 7.16
N ARG A 5 5.08 -6.26 8.44
CA ARG A 5 6.20 -6.04 9.37
C ARG A 5 7.42 -6.84 8.92
N PHE A 6 7.23 -8.11 8.56
CA PHE A 6 8.27 -8.96 8.02
C PHE A 6 9.03 -8.32 6.85
N PHE A 7 8.32 -7.81 5.83
CA PHE A 7 8.96 -7.12 4.71
C PHE A 7 9.75 -5.87 5.12
N LYS A 8 9.22 -5.10 6.08
CA LYS A 8 9.91 -3.91 6.60
C LYS A 8 11.24 -4.29 7.24
N ASP A 9 11.25 -5.37 8.02
CA ASP A 9 12.45 -5.84 8.70
C ASP A 9 13.48 -6.38 7.69
N VAL A 10 13.06 -7.22 6.74
CA VAL A 10 13.96 -7.84 5.76
C VAL A 10 14.63 -6.81 4.85
N PHE A 11 13.85 -5.84 4.35
CA PHE A 11 14.37 -4.81 3.45
C PHE A 11 14.82 -3.53 4.17
N SER A 12 14.79 -3.53 5.51
CA SER A 12 15.15 -2.37 6.35
C SER A 12 14.42 -1.08 5.95
N ILE A 13 13.12 -1.18 5.65
CA ILE A 13 12.26 -0.04 5.26
C ILE A 13 11.22 0.26 6.34
N SER A 14 10.94 1.54 6.61
CA SER A 14 9.89 1.94 7.56
C SER A 14 8.52 2.01 6.90
N GLN A 15 8.48 2.34 5.62
CA GLN A 15 7.28 2.45 4.79
C GLN A 15 7.62 2.06 3.34
N ASP A 16 6.60 1.67 2.58
CA ASP A 16 6.78 1.23 1.19
C ASP A 16 7.46 2.32 0.33
N SER A 17 7.26 3.61 0.63
CA SER A 17 7.91 4.72 -0.08
C SER A 17 9.42 4.79 0.13
N ASP A 18 9.97 4.23 1.22
CA ASP A 18 11.43 4.22 1.42
C ASP A 18 12.11 3.32 0.37
N PHE A 19 11.35 2.39 -0.21
CA PHE A 19 11.83 1.49 -1.27
C PHE A 19 12.15 2.22 -2.58
N MET A 20 11.80 3.50 -2.73
CA MET A 20 12.20 4.32 -3.88
C MET A 20 13.73 4.43 -4.03
N LEU A 21 14.45 4.36 -2.91
CA LEU A 21 15.92 4.45 -2.86
C LEU A 21 16.59 3.07 -2.77
N HIS A 22 15.81 1.99 -2.86
CA HIS A 22 16.35 0.65 -2.74
C HIS A 22 17.23 0.29 -3.94
N GLU A 23 18.39 -0.30 -3.67
CA GLU A 23 19.29 -0.81 -4.70
C GLU A 23 18.75 -2.16 -5.21
N PRO A 24 18.38 -2.28 -6.50
CA PRO A 24 17.97 -3.56 -7.08
C PRO A 24 19.18 -4.51 -7.21
N ALA A 25 18.90 -5.77 -7.49
CA ALA A 25 19.94 -6.71 -7.90
C ALA A 25 20.68 -6.19 -9.15
N SER A 26 21.99 -6.43 -9.20
CA SER A 26 22.81 -6.08 -10.37
C SER A 26 22.34 -6.87 -11.59
N HIS A 27 22.43 -6.25 -12.77
CA HIS A 27 22.14 -6.95 -14.01
C HIS A 27 23.08 -8.15 -14.23
N ASP A 28 24.35 -7.99 -13.88
CA ASP A 28 25.38 -9.03 -14.06
C ASP A 28 25.10 -10.23 -13.17
N ASP A 29 24.72 -10.00 -11.90
CA ASP A 29 24.37 -11.08 -10.97
C ASP A 29 23.14 -11.85 -11.43
N VAL A 30 22.10 -11.11 -11.87
CA VAL A 30 20.86 -11.70 -12.41
C VAL A 30 21.17 -12.51 -13.66
N TYR A 31 21.96 -11.95 -14.58
CA TYR A 31 22.34 -12.63 -15.82
C TYR A 31 23.16 -13.89 -15.55
N ALA A 32 24.17 -13.81 -14.69
CA ALA A 32 25.01 -14.94 -14.34
C ALA A 32 24.20 -16.08 -13.74
N TYR A 33 23.29 -15.78 -12.80
CA TYR A 33 22.39 -16.78 -12.22
C TYR A 33 21.45 -17.41 -13.25
N GLU A 34 20.88 -16.61 -14.15
CA GLU A 34 19.88 -17.08 -15.11
C GLU A 34 20.48 -17.86 -16.29
N TYR A 35 21.73 -17.59 -16.67
CA TYR A 35 22.31 -18.09 -17.92
C TYR A 35 23.70 -18.72 -17.81
N GLU A 36 24.46 -18.45 -16.75
CA GLU A 36 25.88 -18.84 -16.62
C GLU A 36 26.16 -19.71 -15.39
N ASP A 37 25.13 -20.30 -14.79
CA ASP A 37 25.22 -21.09 -13.53
C ASP A 37 25.88 -20.30 -12.39
N GLY A 38 25.66 -18.98 -12.39
CA GLY A 38 26.16 -18.04 -11.40
C GLY A 38 25.45 -18.17 -10.04
N PRO A 39 25.97 -17.50 -9.00
CA PRO A 39 25.39 -17.55 -7.67
C PRO A 39 23.99 -16.93 -7.64
N GLY A 40 23.09 -17.55 -6.87
CA GLY A 40 21.76 -17.01 -6.63
C GLY A 40 21.75 -15.81 -5.65
N PRO A 41 20.55 -15.27 -5.35
CA PRO A 41 20.37 -14.14 -4.46
C PRO A 41 20.99 -14.35 -3.07
N ASN A 42 21.62 -13.31 -2.52
CA ASN A 42 22.22 -13.33 -1.20
C ASN A 42 21.16 -13.29 -0.08
N CYS A 43 21.12 -14.30 0.79
CA CYS A 43 20.17 -14.39 1.88
C CYS A 43 20.32 -13.30 2.97
N ASN A 44 21.53 -12.74 3.14
CA ASN A 44 21.79 -11.68 4.12
C ASN A 44 21.54 -10.27 3.58
N ARG A 45 21.48 -10.13 2.25
CA ARG A 45 21.22 -8.88 1.54
C ARG A 45 20.32 -9.15 0.35
N LEU A 46 19.07 -9.49 0.63
CA LEU A 46 18.09 -9.80 -0.41
C LEU A 46 17.81 -8.55 -1.25
N ALA A 47 17.93 -8.70 -2.56
CA ALA A 47 17.58 -7.67 -3.53
C ALA A 47 16.76 -8.28 -4.66
N PHE A 48 15.65 -7.65 -4.98
CA PHE A 48 14.86 -8.02 -6.15
C PHE A 48 15.50 -7.47 -7.43
N ASP A 49 15.34 -8.21 -8.54
CA ASP A 49 15.45 -7.62 -9.87
C ASP A 49 14.17 -6.84 -10.15
N LEU A 50 14.23 -5.51 -10.05
CA LEU A 50 13.08 -4.64 -10.24
C LEU A 50 12.75 -4.39 -11.72
N LYS A 51 13.63 -4.77 -12.65
CA LYS A 51 13.36 -4.71 -14.09
C LYS A 51 12.56 -5.94 -14.54
N GLY A 52 12.87 -7.11 -13.98
CA GLY A 52 12.20 -8.38 -14.22
C GLY A 52 10.76 -8.50 -13.71
N GLY A 53 10.14 -9.62 -14.04
CA GLY A 53 8.81 -9.98 -13.56
C GLY A 53 8.86 -10.69 -12.19
N PRO A 54 7.72 -10.80 -11.47
CA PRO A 54 7.64 -11.54 -10.19
C PRO A 54 7.98 -13.04 -10.30
N LYS A 55 7.99 -13.57 -11.54
CA LYS A 55 8.26 -14.97 -11.86
C LYS A 55 9.55 -15.14 -12.66
N SER A 56 10.41 -14.11 -12.75
CA SER A 56 11.76 -14.33 -13.29
C SER A 56 12.50 -15.31 -12.38
N PRO A 57 13.42 -16.14 -12.89
CA PRO A 57 14.15 -17.08 -12.06
C PRO A 57 14.81 -16.42 -10.84
N TRP A 58 15.41 -15.24 -11.00
CA TRP A 58 15.98 -14.49 -9.87
C TRP A 58 14.92 -14.14 -8.82
N ASN A 59 13.82 -13.51 -9.23
CA ASN A 59 12.78 -13.05 -8.30
C ASN A 59 11.99 -14.20 -7.67
N ASP A 60 11.76 -15.31 -8.38
CA ASP A 60 11.14 -16.50 -7.80
C ASP A 60 12.05 -17.10 -6.71
N LYS A 61 13.37 -17.08 -6.91
CA LYS A 61 14.33 -17.50 -5.88
C LYS A 61 14.33 -16.57 -4.68
N VAL A 62 14.30 -15.25 -4.87
CA VAL A 62 14.15 -14.27 -3.77
C VAL A 62 12.85 -14.53 -2.99
N VAL A 63 11.73 -14.78 -3.69
CA VAL A 63 10.44 -15.12 -3.05
C VAL A 63 10.54 -16.43 -2.26
N GLY A 64 11.24 -17.44 -2.78
CA GLY A 64 11.51 -18.68 -2.05
C GLY A 64 12.28 -18.45 -0.74
N LEU A 65 13.36 -17.65 -0.78
CA LEU A 65 14.13 -17.30 0.42
C LEU A 65 13.29 -16.51 1.44
N LEU A 66 12.45 -15.58 0.97
CA LEU A 66 11.51 -14.86 1.83
C LEU A 66 10.46 -15.77 2.46
N LEU A 67 10.01 -16.79 1.74
CA LEU A 67 9.03 -17.76 2.23
C LEU A 67 9.61 -18.67 3.31
N GLU A 68 10.84 -19.16 3.11
CA GLU A 68 11.59 -19.91 4.13
C GLU A 68 11.75 -19.10 5.43
N GLU A 69 12.19 -17.85 5.30
CA GLU A 69 12.34 -16.94 6.45
C GLU A 69 10.99 -16.60 7.09
N LEU A 70 9.94 -16.42 6.30
CA LEU A 70 8.58 -16.16 6.82
C LEU A 70 8.07 -17.34 7.64
N HIS A 71 8.25 -18.58 7.17
CA HIS A 71 7.89 -19.77 7.95
C HIS A 71 8.67 -19.84 9.26
N ARG A 72 10.00 -19.59 9.20
CA ARG A 72 10.84 -19.53 10.40
C ARG A 72 10.29 -18.54 11.44
N ARG A 73 9.82 -17.37 11.00
CA ARG A 73 9.24 -16.37 11.92
C ARG A 73 7.83 -16.73 12.40
N VAL A 74 7.00 -17.33 11.55
CA VAL A 74 5.67 -17.83 11.96
C VAL A 74 5.81 -18.81 13.12
N ASP A 75 6.76 -19.74 13.03
CA ASP A 75 7.02 -20.75 14.05
C ASP A 75 7.60 -20.12 15.33
N GLN A 76 8.58 -19.22 15.21
CA GLN A 76 9.24 -18.59 16.35
C GLN A 76 8.36 -17.58 17.10
N GLU A 77 7.54 -16.81 16.39
CA GLU A 77 6.73 -15.74 16.95
C GLU A 77 5.28 -16.20 17.22
N SER A 78 4.96 -17.48 16.99
CA SER A 78 3.63 -18.07 17.21
C SER A 78 2.50 -17.25 16.59
N TRP A 79 2.64 -16.91 15.30
CA TRP A 79 1.65 -16.08 14.62
C TRP A 79 0.27 -16.73 14.60
N PRO A 80 -0.83 -15.96 14.78
CA PRO A 80 -2.16 -16.53 15.03
C PRO A 80 -2.83 -17.12 13.78
N PHE A 81 -2.18 -17.09 12.61
CA PHE A 81 -2.75 -17.57 11.36
C PHE A 81 -1.87 -18.63 10.71
N GLN A 82 -2.50 -19.76 10.39
CA GLN A 82 -1.96 -20.76 9.49
C GLN A 82 -2.59 -20.59 8.10
N ARG A 83 -1.73 -20.54 7.09
CA ARG A 83 -2.11 -20.42 5.68
C ARG A 83 -1.25 -21.35 4.86
N SER A 84 -1.71 -21.70 3.66
CA SER A 84 -0.93 -22.52 2.76
C SER A 84 0.31 -21.79 2.28
N GLU A 85 1.35 -22.54 1.94
CA GLU A 85 2.55 -22.01 1.32
C GLU A 85 2.24 -21.21 0.05
N ALA A 86 1.32 -21.74 -0.79
CA ALA A 86 0.86 -21.06 -2.00
C ALA A 86 0.27 -19.67 -1.70
N TYR A 87 -0.52 -19.55 -0.62
CA TYR A 87 -1.05 -18.26 -0.19
C TYR A 87 0.07 -17.28 0.17
N PHE A 88 1.07 -17.72 0.94
CA PHE A 88 2.19 -16.85 1.28
C PHE A 88 2.99 -16.45 0.04
N LYS A 89 3.28 -17.40 -0.85
CA LYS A 89 3.96 -17.11 -2.12
C LYS A 89 3.23 -16.03 -2.93
N GLU A 90 1.91 -16.11 -3.04
CA GLU A 90 1.11 -15.06 -3.71
C GLU A 90 1.20 -13.71 -3.00
N VAL A 91 1.09 -13.68 -1.68
CA VAL A 91 1.21 -12.44 -0.89
C VAL A 91 2.61 -11.82 -1.07
N LEU A 92 3.68 -12.62 -1.05
CA LEU A 92 5.05 -12.15 -1.27
C LEU A 92 5.21 -11.57 -2.69
N GLN A 93 4.68 -12.25 -3.72
CA GLN A 93 4.70 -11.77 -5.10
C GLN A 93 3.91 -10.47 -5.28
N ASP A 94 2.76 -10.34 -4.64
CA ASP A 94 1.97 -9.10 -4.67
C ASP A 94 2.66 -7.95 -3.94
N ARG A 95 3.39 -8.24 -2.86
CA ARG A 95 4.25 -7.26 -2.20
C ARG A 95 5.38 -6.80 -3.12
N TYR A 96 6.07 -7.72 -3.81
CA TYR A 96 7.04 -7.37 -4.84
C TYR A 96 6.45 -6.42 -5.88
N LYS A 97 5.28 -6.75 -6.46
CA LYS A 97 4.64 -5.90 -7.49
C LYS A 97 4.43 -4.47 -6.99
N ARG A 98 3.95 -4.32 -5.75
CA ARG A 98 3.73 -3.00 -5.13
C ARG A 98 5.04 -2.23 -4.94
N LEU A 99 6.07 -2.88 -4.39
CA LEU A 99 7.39 -2.27 -4.18
C LEU A 99 8.04 -1.88 -5.51
N ARG A 100 7.93 -2.73 -6.54
CA ARG A 100 8.35 -2.41 -7.90
C ARG A 100 7.62 -1.19 -8.45
N THR A 101 6.30 -1.08 -8.26
CA THR A 101 5.56 0.12 -8.70
C THR A 101 6.08 1.39 -8.03
N VAL A 102 6.39 1.33 -6.73
CA VAL A 102 6.97 2.46 -5.99
C VAL A 102 8.35 2.83 -6.55
N TRP A 103 9.23 1.84 -6.72
CA TRP A 103 10.56 2.06 -7.26
C TRP A 103 10.55 2.59 -8.70
N MET A 104 9.73 2.00 -9.58
CA MET A 104 9.55 2.44 -10.97
C MET A 104 8.99 3.85 -11.05
N ALA A 105 8.13 4.26 -10.11
CA ALA A 105 7.61 5.63 -10.07
C ALA A 105 8.69 6.66 -9.71
N ALA A 106 9.74 6.24 -9.00
CA ALA A 106 10.88 7.07 -8.64
C ALA A 106 11.98 7.13 -9.72
N GLN A 107 11.91 6.28 -10.74
CA GLN A 107 12.90 6.32 -11.82
C GLN A 107 12.70 7.54 -12.73
N PRO A 108 13.79 8.12 -13.27
CA PRO A 108 13.72 9.15 -14.30
C PRO A 108 12.93 8.67 -15.51
N LYS A 109 12.09 9.54 -16.07
CA LYS A 109 11.31 9.27 -17.29
C LYS A 109 11.70 10.21 -18.40
N PHE A 110 11.37 9.82 -19.63
CA PHE A 110 11.48 10.72 -20.76
C PHE A 110 10.41 11.82 -20.68
N THR A 111 10.86 13.05 -20.83
CA THR A 111 10.03 14.25 -20.92
C THR A 111 9.34 14.31 -22.29
N ALA A 112 8.34 15.19 -22.42
CA ALA A 112 7.65 15.44 -23.70
C ALA A 112 8.61 15.91 -24.82
N MET A 113 9.75 16.50 -24.45
CA MET A 113 10.79 16.97 -25.36
C MET A 113 11.82 15.87 -25.71
N GLY A 114 11.61 14.63 -25.24
CA GLY A 114 12.48 13.48 -25.51
C GLY A 114 13.75 13.42 -24.65
N GLY A 115 14.01 14.40 -23.78
CA GLY A 115 15.10 14.37 -22.80
C GLY A 115 14.74 13.55 -21.56
N LEU A 116 15.72 12.95 -20.89
CA LEU A 116 15.51 12.27 -19.61
C LEU A 116 15.35 13.30 -18.48
N GLU A 117 14.40 13.08 -17.57
CA GLU A 117 14.23 13.92 -16.37
C GLU A 117 15.53 14.00 -15.56
N THR A 118 15.84 15.20 -15.11
CA THR A 118 16.88 15.48 -14.11
C THR A 118 16.44 15.00 -12.71
N PRO A 119 17.38 14.78 -11.78
CA PRO A 119 17.03 14.43 -10.40
C PRO A 119 16.05 15.41 -9.74
N ALA A 120 16.20 16.72 -10.01
CA ALA A 120 15.32 17.75 -9.48
C ALA A 120 13.88 17.64 -10.04
N GLU A 121 13.73 17.33 -11.33
CA GLU A 121 12.41 17.11 -11.95
C GLU A 121 11.74 15.85 -11.39
N VAL A 122 12.49 14.77 -11.16
CA VAL A 122 11.99 13.55 -10.52
C VAL A 122 11.48 13.86 -9.11
N GLU A 123 12.27 14.56 -8.29
CA GLU A 123 11.89 14.94 -6.93
C GLU A 123 10.63 15.82 -6.92
N GLN A 124 10.56 16.81 -7.80
CA GLN A 124 9.39 17.69 -7.94
C GLN A 124 8.14 16.89 -8.32
N ARG A 125 8.26 15.93 -9.25
CA ARG A 125 7.16 15.05 -9.66
C ARG A 125 6.68 14.18 -8.50
N LEU A 126 7.60 13.57 -7.74
CA LEU A 126 7.26 12.74 -6.59
C LEU A 126 6.58 13.56 -5.48
N THR A 127 7.07 14.77 -5.23
CA THR A 127 6.48 15.71 -4.24
C THR A 127 5.07 16.13 -4.64
N THR A 128 4.89 16.59 -5.87
CA THR A 128 3.57 16.98 -6.40
C THR A 128 2.55 15.83 -6.28
N LYS A 129 2.95 14.62 -6.67
CA LYS A 129 2.08 13.42 -6.58
C LYS A 129 1.72 13.08 -5.13
N LYS A 130 2.65 13.24 -4.19
CA LYS A 130 2.40 13.03 -2.76
C LYS A 130 1.40 14.05 -2.22
N ASP A 131 1.56 15.32 -2.58
CA ASP A 131 0.67 16.39 -2.15
C ASP A 131 -0.76 16.21 -2.68
N GLU A 132 -0.91 15.82 -3.95
CA GLU A 132 -2.21 15.46 -4.54
C GLU A 132 -2.88 14.32 -3.77
N SER A 133 -2.13 13.25 -3.46
CA SER A 133 -2.64 12.11 -2.70
C SER A 133 -3.06 12.49 -1.27
N LEU A 134 -2.28 13.34 -0.59
CA LEU A 134 -2.60 13.87 0.73
C LEU A 134 -3.84 14.75 0.70
N LYS A 135 -4.00 15.59 -0.34
CA LYS A 135 -5.19 16.42 -0.55
C LYS A 135 -6.46 15.59 -0.68
N VAL A 136 -6.42 14.54 -1.51
CA VAL A 136 -7.55 13.61 -1.67
C VAL A 136 -7.85 12.89 -0.36
N THR A 137 -6.83 12.40 0.34
CA THR A 137 -7.00 11.70 1.62
C THR A 137 -7.61 12.61 2.69
N ARG A 138 -7.15 13.86 2.78
CA ARG A 138 -7.71 14.86 3.69
C ARG A 138 -9.16 15.15 3.35
N GLN A 139 -9.50 15.31 2.07
CA GLN A 139 -10.87 15.54 1.65
C GLN A 139 -11.79 14.37 2.04
N THR A 140 -11.38 13.13 1.74
CA THR A 140 -12.13 11.93 2.12
C THR A 140 -12.31 11.82 3.63
N THR A 141 -11.25 12.09 4.40
CA THR A 141 -11.30 12.07 5.88
C THR A 141 -12.24 13.15 6.42
N CYS A 142 -12.19 14.36 5.88
CA CYS A 142 -13.09 15.45 6.25
C CYS A 142 -14.55 15.07 5.97
N ARG A 143 -14.83 14.50 4.79
CA ARG A 143 -16.16 14.01 4.41
C ARG A 143 -16.68 12.95 5.36
N LYS A 144 -15.86 11.92 5.64
CA LYS A 144 -16.17 10.86 6.60
C LYS A 144 -16.46 11.41 7.99
N ASN A 145 -15.61 12.29 8.50
CA ASN A 145 -15.79 12.89 9.83
C ASN A 145 -17.03 13.80 9.89
N LYS A 146 -17.38 14.48 8.80
CA LYS A 146 -18.59 15.30 8.71
C LYS A 146 -19.85 14.43 8.67
N TYR A 147 -19.84 13.36 7.87
CA TYR A 147 -20.93 12.38 7.81
C TYR A 147 -21.18 11.75 9.18
N SER A 148 -20.14 11.21 9.82
CA SER A 148 -20.25 10.58 11.13
C SER A 148 -20.84 11.53 12.17
N ARG A 149 -20.35 12.78 12.24
CA ARG A 149 -20.91 13.79 13.14
C ARG A 149 -22.38 14.07 12.86
N ARG A 150 -22.76 14.28 11.60
CA ARG A 150 -24.15 14.57 11.22
C ARG A 150 -25.08 13.40 11.52
N ALA A 151 -24.65 12.17 11.23
CA ALA A 151 -25.41 10.97 11.53
C ALA A 151 -25.66 10.84 13.04
N THR A 152 -24.61 10.97 13.86
CA THR A 152 -24.74 10.90 15.32
C THR A 152 -25.63 12.00 15.89
N VAL A 153 -25.50 13.24 15.42
CA VAL A 153 -26.36 14.35 15.88
C VAL A 153 -27.83 14.10 15.52
N LEU A 154 -28.11 13.64 14.30
CA LEU A 154 -29.49 13.35 13.88
C LEU A 154 -30.07 12.16 14.65
N ASP A 155 -29.27 11.13 14.93
CA ASP A 155 -29.69 9.99 15.76
C ASP A 155 -30.10 10.45 17.17
N HIS A 156 -29.28 11.31 17.81
CA HIS A 156 -29.59 11.85 19.13
C HIS A 156 -30.80 12.79 19.10
N LEU A 157 -30.90 13.66 18.09
CA LEU A 157 -31.99 14.63 17.98
C LEU A 157 -33.34 13.95 17.74
N ILE A 158 -33.38 12.94 16.86
CA ILE A 158 -34.60 12.15 16.63
C ILE A 158 -35.02 11.43 17.90
N LYS A 159 -34.07 10.86 18.64
CA LYS A 159 -34.36 10.22 19.93
C LYS A 159 -35.01 11.22 20.90
N TYR A 160 -34.38 12.37 21.10
CA TYR A 160 -34.90 13.43 21.97
C TYR A 160 -36.31 13.89 21.55
N LYS A 161 -36.51 14.18 20.25
CA LYS A 161 -37.81 14.64 19.73
C LYS A 161 -38.90 13.58 19.78
N THR A 162 -38.52 12.30 19.73
CA THR A 162 -39.45 11.18 19.94
C THR A 162 -39.89 11.14 21.40
N ASP A 163 -38.97 11.36 22.34
CA ASP A 163 -39.26 11.37 23.78
C ASP A 163 -40.15 12.57 24.16
N GLU A 164 -39.95 13.73 23.55
CA GLU A 164 -40.72 14.97 23.79
C GLU A 164 -41.99 15.12 22.90
N ASN A 165 -42.25 14.16 22.00
CA ASN A 165 -43.37 14.16 21.04
C ASN A 165 -43.52 15.48 20.24
N GLU A 166 -42.40 15.99 19.71
CA GLU A 166 -42.38 17.25 18.96
C GLU A 166 -42.97 17.13 17.55
N GLU A 167 -43.71 18.15 17.11
CA GLU A 167 -44.44 18.18 15.83
C GLU A 167 -43.52 18.11 14.60
N ASP A 168 -42.30 18.61 14.70
CA ASP A 168 -41.33 18.64 13.60
C ASP A 168 -40.52 17.34 13.43
N LEU A 169 -40.77 16.32 14.27
CA LEU A 169 -40.11 15.01 14.21
C LEU A 169 -40.05 14.40 12.79
N PRO A 170 -41.13 14.42 11.97
CA PRO A 170 -41.09 13.86 10.62
C PRO A 170 -40.06 14.55 9.71
N ALA A 171 -39.85 15.87 9.87
CA ALA A 171 -38.87 16.61 9.09
C ALA A 171 -37.43 16.16 9.43
N TRP A 172 -37.14 15.92 10.71
CA TRP A 172 -35.84 15.42 11.15
C TRP A 172 -35.58 13.98 10.73
N GLN A 173 -36.59 13.11 10.75
CA GLN A 173 -36.50 11.76 10.22
C GLN A 173 -36.23 11.75 8.71
N TRP A 174 -36.89 12.63 7.96
CA TRP A 174 -36.61 12.82 6.54
C TRP A 174 -35.16 13.27 6.31
N LEU A 175 -34.67 14.23 7.10
CA LEU A 175 -33.29 14.71 7.00
C LEU A 175 -32.26 13.60 7.33
N GLN A 176 -32.51 12.78 8.34
CA GLN A 176 -31.67 11.61 8.66
C GLN A 176 -31.65 10.61 7.51
N LYS A 177 -32.81 10.30 6.92
CA LYS A 177 -32.90 9.43 5.75
C LYS A 177 -32.10 10.00 4.58
N LEU A 178 -32.20 11.30 4.32
CA LEU A 178 -31.44 11.98 3.27
C LEU A 178 -29.93 11.88 3.51
N VAL A 179 -29.45 12.23 4.72
CA VAL A 179 -28.02 12.17 5.07
C VAL A 179 -27.48 10.75 4.95
N ARG A 180 -28.23 9.74 5.39
CA ARG A 180 -27.84 8.32 5.25
C ARG A 180 -27.81 7.86 3.80
N THR A 181 -28.75 8.34 2.97
CA THR A 181 -28.80 8.03 1.53
C THR A 181 -27.60 8.61 0.79
N LEU A 182 -27.22 9.85 1.13
CA LEU A 182 -26.09 10.55 0.50
C LEU A 182 -24.72 10.02 0.98
N GLY A 183 -24.66 9.47 2.19
CA GLY A 183 -23.44 8.90 2.77
C GLY A 183 -22.29 9.89 2.88
N GLU A 184 -21.06 9.37 2.97
CA GLU A 184 -19.84 10.17 3.06
C GLU A 184 -19.61 11.03 1.80
N ALA A 185 -19.98 10.51 0.62
CA ALA A 185 -19.75 11.18 -0.65
C ALA A 185 -20.59 12.47 -0.82
N GLY A 186 -21.78 12.52 -0.24
CA GLY A 186 -22.63 13.72 -0.24
C GLY A 186 -22.22 14.78 0.79
N MET A 187 -21.10 14.59 1.49
CA MET A 187 -20.55 15.63 2.36
C MET A 187 -19.67 16.59 1.54
N SER A 188 -19.95 17.88 1.67
CA SER A 188 -19.08 18.94 1.14
C SER A 188 -17.78 19.08 1.91
#